data_AF-A0A7V9KTM6-F1
#
_entry.id   AF-A0A7V9KTM6-F1
#
_cell.length_a   1.000
_cell.length_b   1.000
_cell.length_c   1.000
_cell.angle_alpha   90.00
_cell.angle_beta   90.00
_cell.angle_gamma   90.00
#
_symmetry.space_group_name_H-M   'P 1'
#
loop_
_entity.id
_entity.type
_entity.pdbx_description
1 polymer ?
#
loop_
_entity_poly.entity_id
_entity_poly.type
_entity_poly.pdbx_seq_one_letter_code
_entity_poly.pdbx_strand_id
1 'polypeptide(L)'
;MSGLKDLLDAEGVAAEEAEADQKSPPRADAKVARGHDRAKTLQVRLNEDELGELTALAADRGLPVSTVARQLLLQSLAPADDLKSALDRLERDVSAVRRKALSA
;
A
#
# COMPACT_ATOMS: atom_id res chain seq x y z
N MET A 1 -39.80 -42.70 -27.00
CA MET A 1 -38.88 -41.61 -26.59
C MET A 1 -39.30 -40.89 -25.29
N SER A 2 -40.43 -41.23 -24.63
CA SER A 2 -40.83 -40.58 -23.36
C SER A 2 -39.99 -41.04 -22.17
N GLY A 3 -39.82 -42.36 -21.98
CA GLY A 3 -39.20 -42.90 -20.75
C GLY A 3 -37.74 -42.51 -20.51
N LEU A 4 -36.96 -42.18 -21.55
CA LEU A 4 -35.59 -41.65 -21.37
C LEU A 4 -35.61 -40.22 -20.82
N LYS A 5 -36.55 -39.41 -21.31
CA LYS A 5 -36.72 -38.03 -20.85
C LYS A 5 -37.19 -38.02 -19.40
N ASP A 6 -38.12 -38.90 -19.05
CA ASP A 6 -38.62 -39.03 -17.68
C ASP A 6 -37.52 -39.44 -16.69
N LEU A 7 -36.57 -40.30 -17.11
CA LEU A 7 -35.41 -40.67 -16.31
C LEU A 7 -34.41 -39.53 -16.14
N LEU A 8 -34.15 -38.75 -17.20
CA LEU A 8 -33.26 -37.60 -17.14
C LEU A 8 -33.82 -36.46 -16.29
N ASP A 9 -35.13 -36.23 -16.39
CA ASP A 9 -35.82 -35.22 -15.58
C ASP A 9 -35.79 -35.63 -14.08
N ALA A 10 -35.96 -36.92 -13.78
CA ALA A 10 -35.85 -37.43 -12.41
C ALA A 10 -34.42 -37.34 -11.84
N GLU A 11 -33.41 -37.66 -12.63
CA GLU A 11 -31.99 -37.51 -12.24
C GLU A 11 -31.63 -36.04 -12.02
N GLY A 12 -32.15 -35.13 -12.86
CA GLY A 12 -31.95 -33.69 -12.72
C GLY A 12 -32.50 -33.15 -11.40
N VAL A 13 -33.71 -33.56 -11.02
CA VAL A 13 -34.31 -33.20 -9.72
C VAL A 13 -33.48 -33.75 -8.56
N ALA A 14 -33.06 -35.01 -8.64
CA ALA A 14 -32.24 -35.63 -7.59
C ALA A 14 -30.87 -34.94 -7.42
N ALA A 15 -30.26 -34.48 -8.52
CA ALA A 15 -29.01 -33.73 -8.49
C ALA A 15 -29.17 -32.33 -7.87
N GLU A 16 -30.23 -31.60 -8.21
CA GLU A 16 -30.52 -30.28 -7.64
C GLU A 16 -30.83 -30.36 -6.14
N GLU A 17 -31.59 -31.37 -5.71
CA GLU A 17 -31.86 -31.64 -4.30
C GLU A 17 -30.57 -31.99 -3.54
N ALA A 18 -29.67 -32.75 -4.16
CA ALA A 18 -28.37 -33.10 -3.57
C ALA A 18 -27.39 -31.92 -3.48
N GLU A 19 -27.54 -30.86 -4.29
CA GLU A 19 -26.74 -29.64 -4.20
C GLU A 19 -27.24 -28.67 -3.12
N ALA A 20 -28.55 -28.65 -2.83
CA ALA A 20 -29.14 -27.76 -1.83
C ALA A 20 -28.57 -27.96 -0.42
N ASP A 21 -28.14 -29.19 -0.10
CA ASP A 21 -27.54 -29.56 1.19
C ASP A 21 -26.00 -29.56 1.19
N GLN A 22 -25.35 -29.20 0.07
CA GLN A 22 -23.89 -29.02 0.00
C GLN A 22 -23.44 -27.69 0.63
N LYS A 23 -23.79 -27.48 1.90
CA LYS A 23 -23.09 -26.51 2.75
C LYS A 23 -21.77 -27.13 3.17
N SER A 24 -20.79 -27.10 2.27
CA SER A 24 -19.41 -27.36 2.66
C SER A 24 -19.09 -26.42 3.83
N PRO A 25 -18.72 -26.94 5.02
CA PRO A 25 -18.33 -26.07 6.11
C PRO A 25 -17.16 -25.21 5.62
N PRO A 26 -17.19 -23.89 5.89
CA PRO A 26 -16.09 -23.04 5.50
C PRO A 26 -14.80 -23.62 6.09
N ARG A 27 -13.80 -23.77 5.23
CA ARG A 27 -12.43 -24.13 5.63
C ARG A 27 -12.05 -23.28 6.85
N ALA A 28 -11.77 -23.91 7.99
CA ALA A 28 -11.45 -23.20 9.24
C ALA A 28 -10.16 -22.36 9.10
N ASP A 29 -9.33 -22.71 8.12
CA ASP A 29 -8.10 -22.05 7.68
C ASP A 29 -8.34 -20.92 6.64
N ALA A 30 -9.57 -20.74 6.15
CA ALA A 30 -9.89 -19.67 5.20
C ALA A 30 -9.99 -18.32 5.91
N LYS A 31 -8.88 -17.57 5.89
CA LYS A 31 -8.88 -16.17 6.30
C LYS A 31 -9.62 -15.34 5.25
N VAL A 32 -10.85 -14.94 5.53
CA VAL A 32 -11.61 -13.99 4.68
C VAL A 32 -10.93 -12.62 4.76
N ALA A 33 -9.98 -12.36 3.86
CA ALA A 33 -9.36 -11.05 3.70
C ALA A 33 -10.26 -10.12 2.88
N ARG A 34 -11.43 -9.76 3.43
CA ARG A 34 -12.24 -8.67 2.86
C ARG A 34 -11.66 -7.34 3.33
N GLY A 35 -10.95 -6.67 2.42
CA GLY A 35 -10.55 -5.26 2.55
C GLY A 35 -9.21 -5.08 3.26
N HIS A 36 -8.10 -5.16 2.51
CA HIS A 36 -7.00 -4.28 2.86
C HIS A 36 -7.56 -2.85 2.89
N ASP A 37 -7.31 -2.12 3.98
CA ASP A 37 -7.69 -0.72 4.11
C ASP A 37 -7.10 -0.01 2.87
N ARG A 38 -7.97 0.33 1.91
CA ARG A 38 -7.52 0.93 0.65
C ARG A 38 -6.73 2.17 1.02
N ALA A 39 -5.62 2.41 0.32
CA ALA A 39 -4.88 3.65 0.47
C ALA A 39 -5.86 4.83 0.40
N LYS A 40 -5.94 5.61 1.48
CA LYS A 40 -6.84 6.76 1.59
C LYS A 40 -6.21 7.95 0.89
N THR A 41 -6.98 8.65 0.06
CA THR A 41 -6.50 9.84 -0.65
C THR A 41 -6.62 11.06 0.26
N LEU A 42 -5.51 11.74 0.49
CA LEU A 42 -5.46 13.04 1.18
C LEU A 42 -5.43 14.16 0.13
N GLN A 43 -6.31 15.16 0.27
CA GLN A 43 -6.24 16.39 -0.54
C GLN A 43 -5.56 17.48 0.26
N VAL A 44 -4.48 18.05 -0.29
CA VAL A 44 -3.73 19.17 0.30
C VAL A 44 -3.90 20.36 -0.63
N ARG A 45 -4.32 21.51 -0.08
CA ARG A 45 -4.41 22.76 -0.84
C ARG A 45 -3.05 23.44 -0.79
N LEU A 46 -2.44 23.61 -1.96
CA LEU A 46 -1.20 24.34 -2.16
C LEU A 46 -1.50 25.55 -3.03
N ASN A 47 -0.80 26.65 -2.80
CA ASN A 47 -0.77 27.76 -3.76
C ASN A 47 0.14 27.41 -4.96
N GLU A 48 0.18 28.30 -5.96
CA GLU A 48 0.95 28.07 -7.19
C GLU A 48 2.46 27.95 -6.92
N ASP A 49 3.00 28.80 -6.05
CA ASP A 49 4.43 28.81 -5.71
C ASP A 49 4.83 27.52 -4.98
N GLU A 50 4.05 27.11 -3.97
CA GLU A 50 4.26 25.88 -3.19
C GLU A 50 4.21 24.63 -4.08
N LEU A 51 3.25 24.57 -5.01
CA LEU A 51 3.17 23.46 -5.96
C LEU A 51 4.35 23.49 -6.95
N GLY A 52 4.78 24.68 -7.36
CA GLY A 52 5.95 24.90 -8.21
C GLY A 52 7.24 24.38 -7.57
N GLU A 53 7.49 24.75 -6.32
CA GLU A 53 8.65 24.29 -5.54
C GLU A 53 8.66 22.76 -5.38
N LEU A 54 7.52 22.18 -5.02
CA LEU A 54 7.39 20.73 -4.87
C LEU A 54 7.63 19.99 -6.19
N THR A 55 7.15 20.55 -7.31
CA THR A 55 7.34 19.99 -8.65
C THR A 55 8.79 20.07 -9.09
N ALA A 56 9.46 21.19 -8.84
CA ALA A 56 10.88 21.36 -9.13
C ALA A 56 11.74 20.37 -8.32
N LEU A 57 11.45 20.19 -7.04
CA LEU A 57 12.14 19.23 -6.17
C LEU A 57 11.94 17.78 -6.66
N ALA A 58 10.74 17.46 -7.14
CA ALA A 58 10.43 16.15 -7.70
C ALA A 58 11.19 15.89 -9.01
N ALA A 59 11.29 16.89 -9.88
CA ALA A 59 12.04 16.82 -11.13
C ALA A 59 13.54 16.61 -10.89
N ASP A 60 14.13 17.36 -9.96
CA ASP A 60 15.55 17.23 -9.57
C ASP A 60 15.88 15.81 -9.07
N ARG A 61 14.95 15.21 -8.31
CA ARG A 61 15.11 13.84 -7.79
C ARG A 61 14.69 12.74 -8.78
N GLY A 62 14.12 13.08 -9.92
CA GLY A 62 13.56 12.11 -10.87
C GLY A 62 12.41 11.27 -10.31
N LEU A 63 11.64 11.81 -9.36
CA LEU A 63 10.56 11.10 -8.66
C LEU A 63 9.20 11.74 -8.94
N PRO A 64 8.08 11.00 -8.84
CA PRO A 64 6.76 11.59 -8.89
C PRO A 64 6.52 12.58 -7.74
N VAL A 65 5.82 13.67 -8.02
CA VAL A 65 5.43 14.71 -7.03
C VAL A 65 4.76 14.09 -5.80
N SER A 66 3.86 13.13 -5.99
CA SER A 66 3.18 12.41 -4.90
C SER A 66 4.12 11.58 -4.04
N THR A 67 5.22 11.07 -4.61
CA THR A 67 6.24 10.30 -3.88
C THR A 67 7.05 11.22 -2.98
N VAL A 68 7.48 12.37 -3.51
CA VAL A 68 8.19 13.39 -2.73
C VAL A 68 7.29 13.95 -1.63
N ALA A 69 6.03 14.28 -1.93
CA ALA A 69 5.06 14.73 -0.94
C ALA A 69 4.87 13.70 0.19
N ARG A 70 4.69 12.42 -0.16
CA ARG A 70 4.58 11.34 0.83
C ARG A 70 5.83 11.21 1.68
N GLN A 71 7.02 11.31 1.08
CA GLN A 71 8.28 11.24 1.81
C GLN A 71 8.40 12.39 2.83
N LEU A 72 8.11 13.62 2.42
CA LEU A 72 8.17 14.79 3.31
C LEU A 72 7.18 14.65 4.48
N LEU A 73 5.96 14.17 4.21
CA LEU A 73 4.98 13.88 5.25
C LEU A 73 5.46 12.80 6.23
N LEU A 74 6.10 11.73 5.75
CA LEU A 74 6.63 10.69 6.63
C LEU A 74 7.82 11.17 7.45
N GLN A 75 8.66 12.05 6.90
CA GLN A 75 9.79 12.64 7.61
C GLN A 75 9.32 13.58 8.73
N SER A 76 8.26 14.35 8.50
CA SER A 76 7.70 15.24 9.53
C SER A 76 6.94 14.48 10.63
N LEU A 77 6.38 13.32 10.31
CA LEU A 77 5.70 12.43 11.27
C LEU A 77 6.67 11.52 12.01
N ALA A 78 7.90 11.34 11.50
CA ALA A 78 8.91 10.58 12.21
C ALA A 78 9.13 11.25 13.57
N PRO A 79 9.15 10.49 14.68
CA PRO A 79 9.55 11.05 15.96
C PRO A 79 10.90 11.72 15.76
N ALA A 80 11.05 12.96 16.23
CA ALA A 80 12.37 13.56 16.27
C ALA A 80 13.28 12.56 16.97
N ASP A 81 14.34 12.12 16.28
CA ASP A 81 15.43 11.41 16.92
C ASP A 81 15.72 12.16 18.23
N ASP A 82 15.87 11.45 19.36
CA ASP A 82 16.31 12.08 20.61
C ASP A 82 17.44 13.06 20.26
N LEU A 83 17.36 14.30 20.74
CA LEU A 83 18.18 15.42 20.27
C LEU A 83 19.67 15.05 20.21
N LYS A 84 20.08 14.18 21.14
CA LYS A 84 21.38 13.53 21.20
C LYS A 84 21.73 12.69 19.97
N SER A 85 20.85 11.77 19.57
CA SER A 85 21.03 10.94 18.37
C SER A 85 21.07 11.76 17.08
N ALA A 86 20.28 12.84 17.01
CA ALA A 86 20.31 13.77 15.89
C ALA A 86 21.65 14.53 15.81
N LEU A 87 22.16 15.00 16.96
CA LEU A 87 23.46 15.67 17.06
C LEU A 87 24.62 14.72 16.70
N ASP A 88 24.59 13.50 17.21
CA ASP A 88 25.60 12.46 16.91
C ASP A 88 25.63 12.09 15.42
N ARG A 89 24.48 12.15 14.72
CA ARG A 89 24.43 11.97 13.26
C ARG A 89 25.06 13.17 12.54
N LEU A 90 24.68 14.39 12.92
CA LEU A 90 25.19 15.61 12.30
C LEU A 90 26.72 15.72 12.42
N GLU A 91 27.28 15.41 13.59
CA GLU A 91 28.72 15.44 13.82
C GLU A 91 29.48 14.46 12.91
N ARG A 92 28.92 13.26 12.70
CA ARG A 92 29.48 12.26 11.77
C ARG A 92 29.46 12.74 10.33
N ASP A 93 28.35 13.32 9.88
CA ASP A 93 28.17 13.78 8.51
C ASP A 93 29.14 14.94 8.20
N VAL A 94 29.24 15.93 9.09
CA VAL A 94 30.20 17.04 8.97
C VAL A 94 31.64 16.52 8.96
N SER A 95 31.96 15.55 9.82
CA SER A 95 33.29 14.93 9.84
C SER A 95 33.62 14.21 8.54
N ALA A 96 32.64 13.53 7.93
CA ALA A 96 32.82 12.88 6.64
C ALA A 96 33.07 13.89 5.51
N VAL A 97 32.32 14.99 5.49
CA VAL A 97 32.51 16.08 4.52
C VAL A 97 33.90 16.72 4.68
N ARG A 98 34.33 17.00 5.92
CA ARG A 98 35.68 17.53 6.20
C ARG A 98 36.78 16.61 5.70
N ARG A 99 36.68 15.30 5.97
CA ARG A 99 37.66 14.32 5.45
C ARG A 99 37.72 14.35 3.93
N LYS A 100 36.57 14.39 3.25
CA LYS A 100 36.50 14.44 1.79
C LYS A 100 37.10 15.73 1.22
N ALA A 101 36.88 16.86 1.88
CA ALA A 101 37.41 18.16 1.46
C ALA A 101 38.94 18.27 1.67
N LEU A 102 39.48 17.61 2.69
CA LEU A 102 40.93 17.61 2.99
C LEU A 102 41.70 16.51 2.24
N SER A 103 41.00 15.56 1.62
CA SER A 103 41.59 14.52 0.77
C SER A 103 41.63 14.88 -0.72
N ALA A 104 41.14 16.07 -1.09
CA ALA A 104 41.17 16.62 -2.45
C ALA A 104 42.27 17.69 -2.55
#